data_AF-A0A9W9SIM1-F1
#
_entry.id   AF-A0A9W9SIM1-F1
#
_cell.length_a   1.000
_cell.length_b   1.000
_cell.length_c   1.000
_cell.angle_alpha   90.00
_cell.angle_beta   90.00
_cell.angle_gamma   90.00
#
_symmetry.space_group_name_H-M   'P 1'
#
loop_
_entity.id
_entity.type
_entity.pdbx_description
1 polymer ?
#
loop_
_entity_poly.entity_id
_entity_poly.type
_entity_poly.pdbx_seq_one_letter_code
_entity_poly.pdbx_strand_id
1 'polypeptide(L)'
;MQFFAPSLLLALASTAFADDLWSVVTYAEADCAGSGGSGSNTISTGSYCKDVSGIKSLKGSASPNKITAWSGSDCSGTSWSVDDGKCFTGSIGSWQDS
;
A
#
# COMPACT_ATOMS: atom_id res chain seq x y z
N MET A 1 7.30 -47.42 36.32
CA MET A 1 6.47 -46.66 35.36
C MET A 1 7.10 -45.30 35.18
N GLN A 2 7.67 -44.99 34.01
CA GLN A 2 7.98 -43.62 33.61
C GLN A 2 8.07 -43.62 32.09
N PHE A 3 7.04 -43.07 31.48
CA PHE A 3 6.91 -42.94 30.04
C PHE A 3 7.90 -41.88 29.54
N PHE A 4 8.85 -42.27 28.70
CA PHE A 4 9.55 -41.35 27.81
C PHE A 4 8.55 -40.91 26.75
N ALA A 5 7.98 -39.73 26.89
CA ALA A 5 7.34 -39.05 25.77
C ALA A 5 8.45 -38.33 24.99
N PRO A 6 8.82 -38.75 23.77
CA PRO A 6 9.67 -37.93 22.94
C PRO A 6 8.89 -36.67 22.61
N SER A 7 9.49 -35.53 22.93
CA SER A 7 8.99 -34.19 22.69
C SER A 7 8.35 -34.09 21.31
N LEU A 8 7.03 -33.99 21.30
CA LEU A 8 6.25 -33.54 20.16
C LEU A 8 6.63 -32.08 19.94
N LEU A 9 7.72 -31.85 19.19
CA LEU A 9 8.04 -30.55 18.61
C LEU A 9 6.96 -30.29 17.56
N LEU A 10 5.83 -29.80 18.03
CA LEU A 10 4.86 -29.09 17.23
C LEU A 10 5.58 -27.81 16.78
N ALA A 11 6.41 -27.94 15.75
CA ALA A 11 6.95 -26.80 15.03
C ALA A 11 5.72 -26.04 14.55
N LEU A 12 5.44 -24.96 15.26
CA LEU A 12 4.48 -23.95 14.86
C LEU A 12 5.05 -23.36 13.58
N ALA A 13 4.86 -24.05 12.47
CA ALA A 13 4.87 -23.47 11.15
C ALA A 13 3.69 -22.51 11.16
N SER A 14 3.89 -21.36 11.80
CA SER A 14 3.15 -20.16 11.53
C SER A 14 3.36 -19.91 10.06
N THR A 15 2.49 -20.50 9.24
CA THR A 15 2.16 -20.00 7.93
C THR A 15 1.80 -18.56 8.19
N ALA A 16 2.82 -17.69 8.08
CA ALA A 16 2.62 -16.29 7.89
C ALA A 16 1.80 -16.22 6.60
N PHE A 17 0.49 -16.15 6.76
CA PHE A 17 -0.33 -15.42 5.83
C PHE A 17 0.28 -14.02 5.89
N ALA A 18 1.28 -13.78 5.06
CA ALA A 18 1.65 -12.44 4.70
C ALA A 18 0.39 -11.95 3.99
N ASP A 19 -0.48 -11.28 4.74
CA ASP A 19 -1.31 -10.25 4.15
C ASP A 19 -0.33 -9.45 3.29
N ASP A 20 -0.52 -9.46 1.97
CA ASP A 20 0.20 -8.55 1.07
C ASP A 20 -0.10 -7.16 1.65
N LEU A 21 0.82 -6.62 2.43
CA LEU A 21 0.67 -5.31 3.04
C LEU A 21 1.39 -4.36 2.12
N TRP A 22 0.75 -3.98 1.01
CA TRP A 22 1.17 -2.80 0.29
C TRP A 22 0.52 -1.57 0.91
N SER A 23 1.26 -0.46 0.88
CA SER A 23 0.88 0.80 1.50
C SER A 23 1.15 1.93 0.52
N VAL A 24 0.22 2.88 0.44
CA VAL A 24 0.44 4.13 -0.29
C VAL A 24 0.62 5.22 0.74
N VAL A 25 1.79 5.83 0.77
CA VAL A 25 2.06 6.98 1.64
C VAL A 25 1.72 8.24 0.86
N THR A 26 0.97 9.14 1.47
CA THR A 26 0.58 10.43 0.87
C THR A 26 1.24 11.57 1.61
N TYR A 27 1.63 12.61 0.88
CA TYR A 27 2.39 13.72 1.41
C TYR A 27 1.72 15.05 1.03
N ALA A 28 1.54 15.90 2.03
CA ALA A 28 1.05 17.27 1.82
C ALA A 28 2.06 18.13 1.03
N GLU A 29 3.32 17.69 0.95
CA GLU A 29 4.37 18.34 0.17
C GLU A 29 4.72 17.58 -1.09
N ALA A 30 5.33 18.29 -2.04
CA ALA A 30 5.88 17.69 -3.26
C ALA A 30 7.07 16.78 -2.92
N ASP A 31 7.40 15.88 -3.85
CA ASP A 31 8.62 15.05 -3.82
C ASP A 31 8.74 14.17 -2.57
N CYS A 32 7.61 13.81 -1.97
CA CYS A 32 7.50 13.00 -0.76
C CYS A 32 8.31 13.59 0.40
N ALA A 33 8.41 14.92 0.43
CA ALA A 33 9.12 15.66 1.45
C ALA A 33 8.32 15.74 2.76
N GLY A 34 9.05 15.90 3.88
CA GLY A 34 8.46 16.05 5.20
C GLY A 34 7.95 14.74 5.82
N SER A 35 7.20 14.86 6.92
CA SER A 35 6.54 13.73 7.54
C SER A 35 5.28 13.38 6.75
N GLY A 36 5.35 12.31 5.96
CA GLY A 36 4.19 11.79 5.24
C GLY A 36 3.07 11.38 6.19
N GLY A 37 1.82 11.61 5.76
CA GLY A 37 0.68 10.97 6.38
C GLY A 37 0.64 9.52 5.90
N SER A 38 0.98 8.58 6.78
CA SER A 38 0.84 7.15 6.47
C SER A 38 -0.64 6.79 6.44
N GLY A 39 -1.25 6.84 5.26
CA GLY A 39 -2.51 6.17 4.98
C GLY A 39 -2.24 4.70 4.74
N SER A 40 -2.14 3.89 5.81
CA SER A 40 -2.10 2.45 5.65
C SER A 40 -3.52 1.97 5.33
N ASN A 41 -3.74 1.48 4.11
CA ASN A 41 -4.95 0.76 3.76
C ASN A 41 -4.59 -0.69 3.52
N THR A 42 -5.25 -1.60 4.24
CA THR A 42 -5.18 -3.02 3.95
C THR A 42 -5.81 -3.25 2.58
N ILE A 43 -5.11 -3.93 1.69
CA ILE A 43 -5.64 -4.34 0.38
C ILE A 43 -6.95 -5.08 0.61
N SER A 44 -8.07 -4.47 0.24
CA SER A 44 -9.22 -5.27 -0.14
C SER A 44 -9.01 -5.66 -1.59
N THR A 45 -9.19 -6.93 -1.89
CA THR A 45 -9.02 -7.57 -3.20
C THR A 45 -10.05 -7.07 -4.24
N GLY A 46 -10.04 -5.77 -4.52
CA GLY A 46 -10.88 -5.11 -5.52
C GLY A 46 -10.42 -3.66 -5.71
N SER A 47 -10.30 -3.22 -6.96
CA SER A 47 -9.73 -1.92 -7.32
C SER A 47 -10.38 -0.79 -6.54
N TYR A 48 -9.64 -0.19 -5.60
CA TYR A 48 -10.16 0.80 -4.67
C TYR A 48 -9.73 2.20 -5.10
N CYS A 49 -10.69 3.07 -5.39
CA CYS A 49 -10.41 4.47 -5.63
C CYS A 49 -10.40 5.26 -4.32
N LYS A 50 -9.30 5.93 -4.01
CA LYS A 50 -9.14 6.76 -2.82
C LYS A 50 -8.94 8.23 -3.19
N ASP A 51 -9.91 9.07 -2.85
CA ASP A 51 -9.73 10.53 -2.87
C ASP A 51 -8.60 10.94 -1.90
N VAL A 52 -7.69 11.76 -2.42
CA VAL A 52 -6.56 12.34 -1.68
C VAL A 52 -6.43 13.82 -1.99
N SER A 53 -7.55 14.49 -2.24
CA SER A 53 -7.60 15.91 -2.52
C SER A 53 -6.80 16.72 -1.48
N GLY A 54 -5.86 17.54 -1.94
CA GLY A 54 -4.96 18.33 -1.08
C GLY A 54 -3.58 17.70 -0.80
N ILE A 55 -3.33 16.49 -1.31
CA ILE A 55 -2.01 15.85 -1.34
C ILE A 55 -1.23 16.31 -2.58
N LYS A 56 0.09 16.51 -2.44
CA LYS A 56 0.96 16.98 -3.53
C LYS A 56 1.89 15.90 -4.07
N SER A 57 2.12 14.83 -3.31
CA SER A 57 2.86 13.67 -3.78
C SER A 57 2.45 12.40 -3.07
N LEU A 58 2.70 11.26 -3.70
CA LEU A 58 2.43 9.94 -3.14
C LEU A 58 3.54 8.97 -3.47
N LYS A 59 3.65 7.93 -2.65
CA LYS A 59 4.63 6.86 -2.81
C LYS A 59 3.96 5.52 -2.56
N GLY A 60 3.92 4.67 -3.58
CA GLY A 60 3.58 3.26 -3.38
C GLY A 60 4.75 2.53 -2.70
N SER A 61 4.47 1.69 -1.72
CA SER A 61 5.41 0.64 -1.31
C SER A 61 5.47 -0.44 -2.38
N ALA A 62 6.47 -1.33 -2.28
CA ALA A 62 6.51 -2.52 -3.12
C ALA A 62 5.16 -3.26 -3.03
N SER A 63 4.52 -3.45 -4.16
CA SER A 63 3.17 -3.99 -4.27
C SER A 63 3.10 -4.93 -5.46
N PRO A 64 2.43 -6.09 -5.36
CA PRO A 64 2.09 -6.86 -6.56
C PRO A 64 1.12 -6.09 -7.50
N ASN A 65 0.39 -5.09 -6.99
CA ASN A 65 -0.58 -4.30 -7.72
C ASN A 65 0.02 -2.99 -8.23
N LYS A 66 -0.36 -2.58 -9.45
CA LYS A 66 0.03 -1.28 -10.00
C LYS A 66 -0.74 -0.17 -9.32
N ILE A 67 -0.02 0.83 -8.82
CA ILE A 67 -0.64 2.06 -8.31
C ILE A 67 -0.79 3.06 -9.45
N THR A 68 -1.99 3.60 -9.60
CA THR A 68 -2.31 4.63 -10.57
C THR A 68 -2.81 5.87 -9.84
N ALA A 69 -2.13 6.99 -10.03
CA ALA A 69 -2.59 8.30 -9.58
C ALA A 69 -3.51 8.91 -10.63
N TRP A 70 -4.53 9.66 -10.20
CA TRP A 70 -5.51 10.31 -11.06
C TRP A 70 -5.64 11.79 -10.74
N SER A 71 -5.97 12.59 -11.74
CA SER A 71 -6.23 14.03 -11.57
C SER A 71 -7.54 14.34 -10.85
N GLY A 72 -8.58 13.51 -11.04
CA GLY A 72 -9.88 13.66 -10.40
C GLY A 72 -9.99 12.87 -9.09
N SER A 73 -10.90 13.27 -8.20
CA SER A 73 -11.15 12.65 -6.89
C SER A 73 -11.80 11.25 -6.94
N ASP A 74 -12.39 10.91 -8.08
CA ASP A 74 -13.16 9.70 -8.33
C ASP A 74 -12.47 8.75 -9.34
N CYS A 75 -11.14 8.86 -9.44
CA CYS A 75 -10.32 8.10 -10.40
C CYS A 75 -10.71 8.38 -11.85
N SER A 76 -10.93 9.66 -12.13
CA SER A 76 -11.28 10.19 -13.44
C SER A 76 -10.20 11.14 -13.97
N GLY A 77 -10.29 11.44 -15.27
CA GLY A 77 -9.38 12.36 -15.95
C GLY A 77 -8.03 11.72 -16.30
N THR A 78 -6.96 12.50 -16.22
CA THR A 78 -5.61 12.04 -16.54
C THR A 78 -5.09 11.12 -15.45
N SER A 79 -4.47 10.01 -15.86
CA SER A 79 -3.85 9.04 -14.97
C SER A 79 -2.35 8.92 -15.19
N TRP A 80 -1.65 8.51 -14.12
CA TRP A 80 -0.22 8.27 -14.12
C TRP A 80 0.10 7.00 -13.34
N SER A 81 0.83 6.08 -13.96
CA SER A 81 1.37 4.93 -13.24
C SER A 81 2.46 5.38 -12.27
N VAL A 82 2.41 4.84 -11.07
CA VAL A 82 3.34 5.15 -9.98
C VAL A 82 4.20 3.91 -9.79
N ASP A 83 5.48 4.04 -10.10
CA ASP A 83 6.43 2.94 -9.91
C ASP A 83 6.66 2.65 -8.42
N ASP A 84 6.86 1.38 -8.11
CA ASP A 84 7.13 0.90 -6.76
C ASP A 84 8.31 1.60 -6.11
N GLY A 85 8.09 2.11 -4.90
CA GLY A 85 9.11 2.82 -4.14
C GLY A 85 9.54 4.16 -4.76
N LYS A 86 8.92 4.60 -5.86
CA LYS A 86 9.13 5.93 -6.43
C LYS A 86 8.10 6.90 -5.89
N CYS A 87 8.56 8.12 -5.69
CA CYS A 87 7.68 9.22 -5.38
C CYS A 87 7.09 9.77 -6.68
N PHE A 88 5.77 9.86 -6.73
CA PHE A 88 5.07 10.60 -7.77
C PHE A 88 4.69 11.98 -7.23
N THR A 89 5.06 13.03 -7.96
CA THR A 89 4.72 14.43 -7.64
C THR A 89 3.80 14.97 -8.72
N GLY A 90 2.65 15.54 -8.33
CA GLY A 90 1.70 16.07 -9.29
C GLY A 90 0.41 16.57 -8.65
N SER A 91 -0.49 17.09 -9.48
CA SER A 91 -1.87 17.38 -9.06
C SER A 91 -2.65 16.06 -8.99
N ILE A 92 -2.70 15.48 -7.80
CA ILE A 92 -3.37 14.20 -7.54
C ILE A 92 -4.72 14.50 -6.88
N GLY A 93 -5.80 14.05 -7.51
CA GLY A 93 -7.14 14.03 -6.92
C GLY A 93 -7.41 12.70 -6.21
N SER A 94 -7.00 11.58 -6.80
CA SER A 94 -7.17 10.25 -6.23
C SER A 94 -6.07 9.28 -6.63
N TRP A 95 -6.04 8.11 -5.99
CA TRP A 95 -5.24 6.97 -6.45
C TRP A 95 -6.06 5.68 -6.45
N GLN A 96 -5.65 4.73 -7.29
CA GLN A 96 -6.26 3.42 -7.44
C GLN A 96 -5.19 2.33 -7.50
N ASP A 97 -5.47 1.18 -6.91
CA ASP A 97 -4.71 -0.05 -7.13
C ASP A 97 -5.40 -0.96 -8.17
N SER A 98 -4.60 -1.60 -9.03
CA SER A 98 -5.06 -2.50 -10.10
C SER A 98 -4.10 -3.65 -10.36
#